data_AF-A0A258ET62-F1
#
_entry.id   AF-A0A258ET62-F1
#
_cell.length_a   1.000
_cell.length_b   1.000
_cell.length_c   1.000
_cell.angle_alpha   90.00
_cell.angle_beta   90.00
_cell.angle_gamma   90.00
#
_symmetry.space_group_name_H-M   'P 1'
#
loop_
_entity.id
_entity.type
_entity.pdbx_description
1 polymer ?
#
loop_
_entity_poly.entity_id
_entity_poly.type
_entity_poly.pdbx_seq_one_letter_code
_entity_poly.pdbx_strand_id
1 'polypeptide(L)'
;MDLGNIVYIIAVIAYFIYQATKKKGAQDIPESTENQPEPPQKGLTFEEILREIRNAQNPPASETPRPPKPEPAKPSPLPPHLPQAKSQKRDRFEPVEEMDDEATFYEGSYAASKKNPYMAHAAATQIPSLSERKIDYDALTKKKINPYAEKLKNPQNVKEAIILSEILQRKHF
;
A
#
# COMPACT_ATOMS: atom_id res chain seq x y z
N MET A 1 29.57 1.11 34.21
CA MET A 1 29.42 1.83 32.93
C MET A 1 30.81 2.25 32.52
N ASP A 2 31.32 1.74 31.40
CA ASP A 2 32.70 1.99 30.98
C ASP A 2 32.93 3.47 30.70
N LEU A 3 34.13 3.96 31.05
CA LEU A 3 34.51 5.35 30.86
C LEU A 3 34.37 5.77 29.39
N GLY A 4 34.65 4.87 28.44
CA GLY A 4 34.45 5.08 27.01
C GLY A 4 32.99 5.31 26.62
N ASN A 5 32.05 4.57 27.22
CA ASN A 5 30.62 4.76 26.96
C ASN A 5 30.12 6.09 27.52
N ILE A 6 30.61 6.49 28.69
CA ILE A 6 30.27 7.77 29.31
C ILE A 6 30.78 8.93 28.44
N VAL A 7 32.03 8.87 27.96
CA VAL A 7 32.61 9.88 27.06
C VAL A 7 31.86 9.95 25.73
N TYR A 8 31.48 8.80 25.15
CA TYR A 8 30.71 8.74 23.91
C TYR A 8 29.33 9.38 24.06
N ILE A 9 28.61 9.08 25.15
CA ILE A 9 27.29 9.68 25.43
C ILE A 9 27.41 11.20 25.59
N ILE A 10 28.43 11.68 26.32
CA ILE A 10 28.69 13.12 26.48
C ILE A 10 28.98 13.79 25.14
N ALA A 11 29.77 13.17 24.27
CA ALA A 11 30.11 13.70 22.95
C ALA A 11 28.87 13.83 22.04
N VAL A 12 27.97 12.84 22.04
CA VAL A 12 26.72 12.88 21.27
C VAL A 12 25.79 13.97 21.78
N ILE A 13 25.65 14.12 23.10
CA ILE A 13 24.83 15.19 23.71
C ILE A 13 25.41 16.56 23.39
N ALA A 14 26.73 16.75 23.51
CA ALA A 14 27.41 18.00 23.18
C ALA A 14 27.25 18.36 21.70
N TYR A 15 27.37 17.39 20.80
CA TYR A 15 27.12 17.57 19.37
C TYR A 15 25.68 18.03 19.08
N PHE A 16 24.71 17.42 19.75
CA PHE A 16 23.30 17.76 19.57
C PHE A 16 22.97 19.18 20.07
N ILE A 17 23.52 19.57 21.22
CA ILE A 17 23.38 20.93 21.77
C ILE A 17 24.08 21.95 20.86
N TYR A 18 25.27 21.62 20.34
CA TYR A 18 25.99 22.46 19.39
C TYR A 18 25.19 22.69 18.10
N GLN A 19 24.58 21.63 17.56
CA GLN A 19 23.78 21.71 16.35
C GLN A 19 22.45 22.45 16.56
N ALA A 20 21.84 22.31 17.73
CA ALA A 20 20.62 23.04 18.10
C ALA A 20 20.88 24.54 18.32
N THR A 21 22.05 24.92 18.85
CA THR A 21 22.39 26.31 19.14
C THR A 21 22.99 27.05 17.93
N LYS A 22 23.76 26.37 17.05
CA LYS A 22 24.31 27.00 15.84
C LYS A 22 23.25 27.43 14.82
N LYS A 23 22.06 26.80 14.80
CA LYS A 23 20.99 27.14 13.84
C LYS A 23 20.29 28.48 14.09
N LYS A 24 20.60 29.20 15.18
CA LYS A 24 19.97 30.48 15.50
C LYS A 24 20.73 31.73 15.04
N GLY A 25 21.88 31.59 14.38
CA GLY A 25 22.75 32.73 14.06
C GLY A 25 23.12 32.95 12.59
N ALA A 26 22.59 32.17 11.64
CA ALA A 26 22.99 32.29 10.24
C ALA A 26 21.77 32.30 9.32
N GLN A 27 21.30 33.50 9.01
CA GLN A 27 20.52 33.78 7.82
C GLN A 27 21.27 34.86 7.03
N ASP A 28 22.13 34.40 6.12
CA ASP A 28 22.39 34.98 4.78
C ASP A 28 23.25 33.99 3.96
N ILE A 29 22.95 33.89 2.66
CA ILE A 29 23.19 32.79 1.69
C ILE A 29 24.35 33.21 0.74
N PRO A 30 25.13 32.31 0.07
CA PRO A 30 24.79 31.93 -1.32
C PRO A 30 25.15 30.48 -1.74
N GLU A 31 24.31 29.96 -2.64
CA GLU A 31 24.51 28.90 -3.66
C GLU A 31 25.68 27.90 -3.55
N SER A 32 25.31 26.62 -3.40
CA SER A 32 25.80 25.54 -4.27
C SER A 32 24.81 24.37 -4.28
N THR A 33 24.01 24.38 -5.34
CA THR A 33 23.59 23.25 -6.19
C THR A 33 22.63 22.19 -5.62
N GLU A 34 21.48 22.12 -6.30
CA GLU A 34 20.53 21.01 -6.38
C GLU A 34 19.90 20.52 -5.08
N ASN A 35 18.71 21.05 -4.81
CA ASN A 35 17.47 20.31 -4.54
C ASN A 35 16.55 21.22 -3.74
N GLN A 36 15.87 22.13 -4.45
CA GLN A 36 14.63 22.68 -3.90
C GLN A 36 13.61 21.53 -3.86
N PRO A 37 13.02 21.18 -2.71
CA PRO A 37 11.69 20.59 -2.76
C PRO A 37 10.74 21.73 -3.09
N GLU A 38 10.13 21.67 -4.28
CA GLU A 38 8.96 22.49 -4.60
C GLU A 38 7.97 22.46 -3.42
N PRO A 39 7.27 23.57 -3.11
CA PRO A 39 6.18 23.53 -2.15
C PRO A 39 5.22 22.41 -2.56
N PRO A 40 4.70 21.60 -1.62
CA PRO A 40 3.88 20.44 -1.98
C PRO A 40 2.72 20.94 -2.83
N GLN A 41 2.76 20.59 -4.12
CA GLN A 41 1.64 20.77 -5.04
C GLN A 41 0.46 20.18 -4.29
N LYS A 42 -0.54 21.01 -4.00
CA LYS A 42 -1.77 20.63 -3.30
C LYS A 42 -2.19 19.29 -3.88
N GLY A 43 -1.96 18.22 -3.12
CA GLY A 43 -2.17 16.86 -3.61
C GLY A 43 -3.61 16.77 -4.10
N LEU A 44 -3.77 16.16 -5.28
CA LEU A 44 -5.07 15.84 -5.87
C LEU A 44 -5.99 15.41 -4.73
N THR A 45 -7.07 16.15 -4.54
CA THR A 45 -7.98 15.87 -3.43
C THR A 45 -8.56 14.46 -3.63
N PHE A 46 -8.91 13.77 -2.56
CA PHE A 46 -9.39 12.39 -2.67
C PHE A 46 -10.55 12.23 -3.67
N GLU A 47 -11.40 13.24 -3.79
CA GLU A 47 -12.47 13.31 -4.78
C GLU A 47 -11.95 13.32 -6.22
N GLU A 48 -10.85 14.00 -6.47
CA GLU A 48 -10.18 14.09 -7.77
C GLU A 48 -9.52 12.76 -8.15
N ILE A 49 -8.89 12.08 -7.19
CA ILE A 49 -8.35 10.73 -7.38
C ILE A 49 -9.47 9.73 -7.68
N LEU A 50 -10.60 9.81 -6.96
CA LEU A 50 -11.76 8.96 -7.25
C LEU A 50 -12.36 9.25 -8.63
N ARG A 51 -12.40 10.52 -9.03
CA ARG A 51 -12.85 10.94 -10.36
C ARG A 51 -11.91 10.42 -11.45
N GLU A 52 -10.60 10.47 -11.21
CA GLU A 52 -9.58 9.97 -12.12
C GLU A 52 -9.66 8.44 -12.29
N ILE A 53 -9.80 7.69 -11.19
CA ILE A 53 -9.98 6.23 -11.24
C ILE A 53 -11.26 5.87 -12.03
N ARG A 54 -12.35 6.60 -11.80
CA ARG A 54 -13.63 6.35 -12.50
C ARG A 54 -13.53 6.67 -14.00
N ASN A 55 -12.82 7.74 -14.37
CA ASN A 55 -12.57 8.11 -15.76
C ASN A 55 -11.58 7.15 -16.45
N ALA A 56 -10.59 6.61 -15.73
CA ALA A 56 -9.66 5.62 -16.26
C ALA A 56 -10.36 4.27 -16.53
N GLN A 57 -11.32 3.89 -15.69
CA GLN A 57 -12.12 2.67 -15.87
C GLN A 57 -13.25 2.82 -16.89
N ASN A 58 -13.84 4.01 -17.00
CA ASN A 58 -14.86 4.34 -17.99
C ASN A 58 -14.49 5.66 -18.68
N PRO A 59 -13.57 5.63 -19.66
CA PRO A 59 -13.28 6.83 -20.43
C PRO A 59 -14.60 7.31 -21.05
N PRO A 60 -14.99 8.59 -20.89
CA PRO A 60 -16.18 9.11 -21.53
C PRO A 60 -15.99 8.87 -23.02
N ALA A 61 -16.87 8.05 -23.60
CA ALA A 61 -16.85 7.74 -25.01
C ALA A 61 -16.80 9.08 -25.76
N SER A 62 -15.70 9.30 -26.48
CA SER A 62 -15.54 10.43 -27.38
C SER A 62 -16.81 10.54 -28.22
N GLU A 63 -17.33 11.76 -28.36
CA GLU A 63 -18.45 12.10 -29.23
C GLU A 63 -18.22 11.51 -30.62
N THR A 64 -18.75 10.32 -30.82
CA THR A 64 -18.89 9.66 -32.10
C THR A 64 -20.40 9.51 -32.29
N PRO A 65 -20.94 9.95 -33.44
CA PRO A 65 -22.37 9.95 -33.65
C PRO A 65 -22.89 8.52 -33.50
N ARG A 66 -23.92 8.36 -32.64
CA ARG A 66 -24.56 7.07 -32.36
C ARG A 66 -24.90 6.35 -33.67
N PRO A 67 -24.49 5.08 -33.88
CA PRO A 67 -25.16 4.24 -34.84
C PRO A 67 -26.62 4.03 -34.39
N PRO A 68 -27.60 4.03 -35.33
CA PRO A 68 -29.00 3.89 -34.98
C PRO A 68 -29.26 2.54 -34.31
N LYS A 69 -30.11 2.59 -33.28
CA LYS A 69 -30.55 1.44 -32.49
C LYS A 69 -31.23 0.42 -33.40
N PRO A 70 -30.78 -0.85 -33.47
CA PRO A 70 -31.48 -1.87 -34.23
C PRO A 70 -32.82 -2.19 -33.56
N GLU A 71 -33.89 -2.17 -34.34
CA GLU A 71 -35.22 -2.59 -33.89
C GLU A 71 -35.23 -4.10 -33.58
N PRO A 72 -35.98 -4.55 -32.56
CA PRO A 72 -36.03 -5.95 -32.21
C PRO A 72 -36.79 -6.75 -33.28
N ALA A 73 -36.08 -7.64 -33.98
CA ALA A 73 -36.68 -8.61 -34.89
C ALA A 73 -37.57 -9.59 -34.12
N LYS A 74 -38.81 -9.77 -34.58
CA LYS A 74 -39.77 -10.74 -34.02
C LYS A 74 -39.28 -12.17 -34.29
N PRO A 75 -39.42 -13.11 -33.34
CA PRO A 75 -39.04 -14.50 -33.56
C PRO A 75 -40.03 -15.21 -34.50
N SER A 76 -39.49 -15.88 -35.52
CA SER A 76 -40.23 -16.82 -36.37
C SER A 76 -40.43 -18.16 -35.64
N PRO A 77 -41.59 -18.83 -35.73
CA PRO A 77 -41.80 -20.12 -35.09
C PRO A 77 -41.04 -21.25 -35.81
N LEU A 78 -40.43 -22.13 -35.01
CA LEU A 78 -39.69 -23.31 -35.47
C LEU A 78 -40.62 -24.40 -36.04
N PRO A 79 -40.23 -25.11 -37.13
CA PRO A 79 -41.03 -26.20 -37.68
C PRO A 79 -40.95 -27.48 -36.82
N PRO A 80 -42.05 -28.22 -36.62
CA PRO A 80 -42.11 -29.36 -35.73
C PRO A 80 -41.88 -30.68 -36.50
N HIS A 81 -40.66 -30.97 -36.95
CA HIS A 81 -40.22 -32.36 -37.14
C HIS A 81 -38.74 -32.42 -37.53
N LEU A 82 -37.87 -32.82 -36.59
CA LEU A 82 -36.57 -33.38 -36.94
C LEU A 82 -36.59 -34.88 -36.61
N PRO A 83 -36.20 -35.77 -37.53
CA PRO A 83 -36.06 -37.19 -37.22
C PRO A 83 -34.83 -37.40 -36.34
N GLN A 84 -34.99 -38.13 -35.23
CA GLN A 84 -33.87 -38.48 -34.35
C GLN A 84 -32.95 -39.49 -35.06
N ALA A 85 -31.68 -39.11 -35.21
CA ALA A 85 -30.64 -39.96 -35.78
C ALA A 85 -30.29 -41.09 -34.80
N LYS A 86 -30.35 -42.35 -35.28
CA LYS A 86 -29.97 -43.53 -34.49
C LYS A 86 -28.46 -43.58 -34.29
N SER A 87 -28.01 -43.78 -33.05
CA SER A 87 -26.59 -43.90 -32.69
C SER A 87 -26.01 -45.21 -33.23
N GLN A 88 -25.04 -45.13 -34.13
CA GLN A 88 -24.19 -46.27 -34.48
C GLN A 88 -23.07 -46.43 -33.43
N LYS A 89 -22.85 -47.66 -32.97
CA LYS A 89 -21.72 -48.00 -32.09
C LYS A 89 -20.42 -47.93 -32.91
N ARG A 90 -19.42 -47.21 -32.39
CA ARG A 90 -18.07 -47.14 -32.97
C ARG A 90 -17.22 -48.27 -32.40
N ASP A 91 -16.56 -49.02 -33.27
CA ASP A 91 -15.51 -49.96 -32.86
C ASP A 91 -14.29 -49.20 -32.36
N ARG A 92 -13.65 -49.73 -31.30
CA ARG A 92 -12.48 -49.13 -30.66
C ARG A 92 -11.25 -49.30 -31.54
N PHE A 93 -10.56 -48.20 -31.78
CA PHE A 93 -9.26 -48.16 -32.45
C PHE A 93 -8.15 -48.51 -31.45
N GLU A 94 -7.26 -49.43 -31.80
CA GLU A 94 -6.01 -49.64 -31.05
C GLU A 94 -4.92 -48.71 -31.63
N PRO A 95 -4.24 -47.90 -30.78
CA PRO A 95 -3.19 -47.02 -31.25
C PRO A 95 -1.93 -47.84 -31.53
N VAL A 96 -1.45 -47.79 -32.77
CA VAL A 96 -0.12 -48.23 -33.15
C VAL A 96 0.84 -47.10 -32.77
N GLU A 97 1.77 -47.38 -31.85
CA GLU A 97 2.87 -46.47 -31.50
C GLU A 97 3.90 -46.50 -32.64
N GLU A 98 3.70 -45.66 -33.65
CA GLU A 98 4.75 -45.33 -34.60
C GLU A 98 5.75 -44.42 -33.87
N MET A 99 6.90 -44.96 -33.50
CA MET A 99 8.02 -44.19 -32.95
C MET A 99 8.59 -43.29 -34.05
N ASP A 100 8.06 -42.07 -34.13
CA ASP A 100 8.57 -41.01 -34.98
C ASP A 100 9.90 -40.50 -34.43
N ASP A 101 10.99 -40.74 -35.16
CA ASP A 101 12.34 -40.29 -34.80
C ASP A 101 12.37 -38.76 -34.56
N GLU A 102 11.50 -38.00 -35.26
CA GLU A 102 11.40 -36.56 -35.09
C GLU A 102 10.83 -36.17 -33.71
N ALA A 103 9.87 -36.95 -33.17
CA ALA A 103 9.30 -36.71 -31.84
C ALA A 103 10.36 -36.83 -30.73
N THR A 104 11.30 -37.78 -30.87
CA THR A 104 12.37 -38.00 -29.88
C THR A 104 13.39 -36.85 -29.85
N PHE A 105 13.63 -36.21 -31.00
CA PHE A 105 14.58 -35.09 -31.12
C PHE A 105 14.08 -33.84 -30.37
N TYR A 106 12.78 -33.54 -30.45
CA TYR A 106 12.20 -32.40 -29.75
C TYR A 106 12.08 -32.62 -28.24
N GLU A 107 11.86 -33.86 -27.79
CA GLU A 107 11.72 -34.16 -26.35
C GLU A 107 13.01 -33.89 -25.55
N GLY A 108 14.18 -34.19 -26.13
CA GLY A 108 15.48 -33.94 -25.50
C GLY A 108 15.81 -32.45 -25.32
N SER A 109 15.44 -31.61 -26.29
CA SER A 109 15.68 -30.16 -26.23
C SER A 109 14.82 -29.45 -25.17
N TYR A 110 13.58 -29.91 -24.99
CA TYR A 110 12.68 -29.37 -23.98
C TYR A 110 13.08 -29.78 -22.56
N ALA A 111 13.56 -31.01 -22.38
CA ALA A 111 14.04 -31.48 -21.07
C ALA A 111 15.27 -30.71 -20.57
N ALA A 112 16.18 -30.31 -21.47
CA ALA A 112 17.39 -29.55 -21.13
C ALA A 112 17.09 -28.11 -20.64
N SER A 113 15.96 -27.51 -21.04
CA SER A 113 15.59 -26.13 -20.68
C SER A 113 14.63 -26.02 -19.48
N LYS A 114 14.22 -27.15 -18.85
CA LYS A 114 13.33 -27.19 -17.66
C LYS A 114 13.92 -26.60 -16.36
N LYS A 115 14.99 -25.81 -16.44
CA LYS A 115 15.42 -24.97 -15.33
C LYS A 115 14.53 -23.73 -15.32
N ASN A 116 13.41 -23.80 -14.61
CA ASN A 116 12.51 -22.68 -14.41
C ASN A 116 13.32 -21.46 -13.91
N PRO A 117 13.42 -20.35 -14.67
CA PRO A 117 14.20 -19.18 -14.24
C PRO A 117 13.66 -18.59 -12.92
N TYR A 118 12.37 -18.81 -12.64
CA TYR A 118 11.73 -18.43 -11.39
C TYR A 118 12.25 -19.15 -10.13
N MET A 119 12.81 -20.36 -10.26
CA MET A 119 13.38 -21.09 -9.12
C MET A 119 14.69 -20.44 -8.62
N ALA A 120 15.44 -19.78 -9.50
CA ALA A 120 16.66 -19.05 -9.12
C ALA A 120 16.34 -17.82 -8.25
N HIS A 121 15.19 -17.18 -8.48
CA HIS A 121 14.75 -16.01 -7.70
C HIS A 121 14.09 -16.39 -6.37
N ALA A 122 13.52 -17.59 -6.25
CA ALA A 122 12.92 -18.07 -4.99
C ALA A 122 13.96 -18.22 -3.86
N ALA A 123 15.19 -18.63 -4.19
CA ALA A 123 16.29 -18.73 -3.23
C ALA A 123 16.90 -17.37 -2.85
N ALA A 124 16.86 -16.38 -3.75
CA ALA A 124 17.42 -15.05 -3.52
C ALA A 124 16.49 -14.10 -2.74
N THR A 125 15.21 -14.46 -2.56
CA THR A 125 14.19 -13.61 -1.92
C THR A 125 13.83 -14.11 -0.52
N GLN A 126 14.78 -14.68 0.23
CA GLN A 126 14.61 -14.89 1.66
C GLN A 126 14.69 -13.52 2.36
N ILE A 127 13.55 -12.83 2.40
CA ILE A 127 13.38 -11.60 3.18
C ILE A 127 13.73 -11.95 4.64
N PRO A 128 14.72 -11.27 5.26
CA PRO A 128 15.02 -11.49 6.66
C PRO A 128 13.74 -11.26 7.44
N SER A 129 13.31 -12.25 8.24
CA SER A 129 12.11 -12.14 9.05
C SER A 129 12.26 -10.98 10.02
N LEU A 130 11.72 -9.82 9.64
CA LEU A 130 11.66 -8.65 10.49
C LEU A 130 10.74 -9.01 11.65
N SER A 131 11.31 -9.09 12.85
CA SER A 131 10.54 -9.28 14.07
C SER A 131 9.44 -8.23 14.11
N GLU A 132 8.19 -8.67 14.06
CA GLU A 132 7.02 -7.80 14.16
C GLU A 132 7.08 -7.06 15.51
N ARG A 133 7.60 -5.83 15.50
CA ARG A 133 7.47 -4.94 16.65
C ARG A 133 5.99 -4.63 16.77
N LYS A 134 5.33 -5.29 17.72
CA LYS A 134 3.96 -4.97 18.10
C LYS A 134 3.93 -3.51 18.50
N ILE A 135 3.32 -2.69 17.66
CA ILE A 135 3.09 -1.29 17.95
C ILE A 135 1.92 -1.28 18.94
N ASP A 136 2.17 -0.81 20.15
CA ASP A 136 1.10 -0.63 21.13
C ASP A 136 0.20 0.52 20.69
N TYR A 137 -0.83 0.19 19.91
CA TYR A 137 -1.80 1.14 19.36
C TYR A 137 -2.50 1.98 20.44
N ASP A 138 -2.62 1.45 21.66
CA ASP A 138 -3.13 2.18 22.82
C ASP A 138 -2.27 3.38 23.20
N ALA A 139 -0.94 3.29 23.01
CA ALA A 139 -0.01 4.39 23.26
C ALA A 139 -0.05 5.46 22.15
N LEU A 140 -0.54 5.12 20.94
CA LEU A 140 -0.67 6.07 19.83
C LEU A 140 -1.92 6.95 19.96
N THR A 141 -2.92 6.54 20.74
CA THR A 141 -4.08 7.38 21.00
C THR A 141 -3.71 8.47 22.01
N LYS A 142 -3.67 9.73 21.56
CA LYS A 142 -3.50 10.88 22.46
C LYS A 142 -4.74 10.94 23.36
N LYS A 143 -4.59 10.55 24.62
CA LYS A 143 -5.66 10.69 25.62
C LYS A 143 -6.05 12.16 25.67
N LYS A 144 -7.33 12.45 25.40
CA LYS A 144 -7.87 13.81 25.49
C LYS A 144 -7.84 14.23 26.96
N ILE A 145 -6.86 15.03 27.34
CA ILE A 145 -6.73 15.55 28.71
C ILE A 145 -7.72 16.71 28.86
N ASN A 146 -8.44 16.75 29.98
CA ASN A 146 -9.31 17.87 30.31
C ASN A 146 -8.43 19.10 30.62
N PRO A 147 -8.70 20.30 30.04
CA PRO A 147 -7.90 21.50 30.30
C PRO A 147 -7.76 21.85 31.78
N TYR A 148 -8.77 21.58 32.62
CA TYR A 148 -8.69 21.83 34.06
C TYR A 148 -7.75 20.83 34.78
N ALA A 149 -7.63 19.61 34.28
CA ALA A 149 -6.73 18.61 34.84
C ALA A 149 -5.26 18.98 34.59
N GLU A 150 -4.95 19.66 33.48
CA GLU A 150 -3.61 20.19 33.23
C GLU A 150 -3.28 21.30 34.23
N LYS A 151 -4.20 22.24 34.45
CA LYS A 151 -4.03 23.34 35.42
C LYS A 151 -3.77 22.83 36.84
N LEU A 152 -4.43 21.74 37.25
CA LEU A 152 -4.22 21.11 38.56
C LEU A 152 -2.85 20.41 38.69
N LYS A 153 -2.29 19.90 37.59
CA LYS A 153 -1.01 19.17 37.59
C LYS A 153 0.21 20.07 37.34
N ASN A 154 -0.01 21.25 36.78
CA ASN A 154 1.06 22.17 36.41
C ASN A 154 1.60 22.94 37.64
N PRO A 155 2.88 22.74 38.04
CA PRO A 155 3.44 23.38 39.24
C PRO A 155 3.63 24.89 39.09
N GLN A 156 3.59 25.42 37.87
CA GLN A 156 3.68 26.85 37.59
C GLN A 156 2.37 27.60 37.93
N ASN A 157 1.26 26.88 38.08
CA ASN A 157 -0.06 27.49 38.25
C ASN A 157 -0.76 27.05 39.56
N VAL A 158 -0.02 27.10 40.66
CA VAL A 158 -0.49 26.69 41.99
C VAL A 158 -1.75 27.43 42.43
N LYS A 159 -1.86 28.74 42.13
CA LYS A 159 -3.03 29.53 42.51
C LYS A 159 -4.31 29.04 41.83
N GLU A 160 -4.26 28.83 40.51
CA GLU A 160 -5.41 28.29 39.77
C GLU A 160 -5.73 26.86 40.18
N ALA A 161 -4.71 26.04 40.47
CA ALA A 161 -4.90 24.68 40.97
C ALA A 161 -5.65 24.67 42.31
N ILE A 162 -5.26 25.54 43.25
CA ILE A 162 -5.94 25.67 44.55
C ILE A 162 -7.40 26.09 44.35
N ILE A 163 -7.65 27.12 43.53
CA ILE A 163 -9.02 27.59 43.25
C ILE A 163 -9.87 26.48 42.62
N LEU A 164 -9.34 25.78 41.62
CA LEU A 164 -10.05 24.67 40.96
C LEU A 164 -10.31 23.53 41.95
N SER A 165 -9.35 23.19 42.80
CA SER A 165 -9.53 22.14 43.81
C SER A 165 -10.63 22.51 44.82
N GLU A 166 -10.68 23.78 45.22
CA GLU A 166 -11.70 24.31 46.13
C GLU A 166 -13.10 24.28 45.49
N ILE A 167 -13.21 24.67 44.21
CA ILE A 167 -14.48 24.63 43.48
C ILE A 167 -14.97 23.18 43.34
N LEU A 168 -14.09 22.26 42.96
CA LEU A 168 -14.43 20.85 42.74
C LEU A 168 -14.76 20.09 44.03
N GLN A 169 -14.29 20.54 45.19
CA GLN A 169 -14.56 19.91 46.48
C GLN A 169 -15.87 20.38 47.13
N ARG A 170 -16.51 21.45 46.62
CA ARG A 170 -17.77 21.96 47.17
C ARG A 170 -18.94 21.06 46.78
N LYS A 171 -19.74 20.66 47.77
CA LYS A 171 -20.86 19.70 47.69
C LYS A 171 -21.94 20.01 46.62
N HIS A 172 -21.98 21.23 46.10
CA HIS A 172 -23.00 21.70 45.14
C HIS A 172 -22.45 21.90 43.72
N PHE A 173 -21.23 21.45 43.45
CA PHE A 173 -20.63 21.33 42.13
C PHE A 173 -20.27 19.88 41.84
#